data_AF-A0A1G9V2C9-F1
#
_entry.id   AF-A0A1G9V2C9-F1
#
_cell.length_a   1.000
_cell.length_b   1.000
_cell.length_c   1.000
_cell.angle_alpha   90.00
_cell.angle_beta   90.00
_cell.angle_gamma   90.00
#
_symmetry.space_group_name_H-M   'P 1'
#
loop_
_entity.id
_entity.type
_entity.pdbx_description
1 polymer ?
#
loop_
_entity_poly.entity_id
_entity_poly.type
_entity_poly.pdbx_seq_one_letter_code
_entity_poly.pdbx_strand_id
1 'polypeptide(L)'
;MTERVAHLQEAEVTRLAAEYLHDPGDLVLFGRLSDVLNDDGMVDPTKVKTVAAELIAARPGLAKGAAVPSRSFGQGRQMSVDQGSGITWGAVLRGHD
;
A
#
# COMPACT_ATOMS: atom_id res chain seq x y z
N MET A 1 -21.58 -17.76 12.48
CA MET A 1 -22.02 -16.44 12.99
C MET A 1 -20.83 -15.51 13.25
N THR A 2 -19.76 -16.00 13.87
CA THR A 2 -18.51 -15.28 14.16
C THR A 2 -17.82 -14.67 12.95
N GLU A 3 -17.84 -15.35 11.81
CA GLU A 3 -17.19 -14.88 10.57
C GLU A 3 -17.79 -13.58 10.03
N ARG A 4 -19.11 -13.39 10.16
CA ARG A 4 -19.79 -12.15 9.77
C ARG A 4 -19.40 -10.98 10.68
N VAL A 5 -19.24 -11.24 11.97
CA VAL A 5 -18.83 -10.20 12.95
C VAL A 5 -17.39 -9.77 12.68
N ALA A 6 -16.49 -10.71 12.44
CA ALA A 6 -15.10 -10.41 12.07
C ALA A 6 -15.02 -9.54 10.82
N HIS A 7 -15.78 -9.85 9.78
CA HIS A 7 -15.84 -9.01 8.57
C HIS A 7 -16.37 -7.60 8.83
N LEU A 8 -17.37 -7.44 9.70
CA LEU A 8 -17.89 -6.12 10.06
C LEU A 8 -16.87 -5.31 10.88
N GLN A 9 -16.15 -5.98 11.78
CA GLN A 9 -15.07 -5.35 12.55
C GLN A 9 -13.92 -4.92 11.64
N GLU A 10 -13.46 -5.77 10.74
CA GLU A 10 -12.41 -5.44 9.77
C GLU A 10 -12.82 -4.28 8.85
N ALA A 11 -14.06 -4.30 8.35
CA ALA A 11 -14.59 -3.22 7.53
C ALA A 11 -14.61 -1.88 8.29
N GLU A 12 -15.03 -1.89 9.56
CA GLU A 12 -15.08 -0.69 10.39
C GLU A 12 -13.68 -0.18 10.77
N VAL A 13 -12.75 -1.09 11.08
CA VAL A 13 -11.35 -0.76 11.32
C VAL A 13 -10.74 -0.09 10.09
N THR A 14 -10.96 -0.66 8.91
CA THR A 14 -10.48 -0.12 7.63
C THR A 14 -11.09 1.26 7.38
N ARG A 15 -12.39 1.45 7.64
CA ARG A 15 -13.08 2.74 7.49
C ARG A 15 -12.43 3.82 8.35
N LEU A 16 -12.13 3.52 9.62
CA LEU A 16 -11.51 4.45 10.57
C LEU A 16 -10.04 4.70 10.27
N ALA A 17 -9.28 3.66 9.91
CA ALA A 17 -7.87 3.75 9.57
C ALA A 17 -7.59 4.62 8.33
N ALA A 18 -8.56 4.75 7.42
CA ALA A 18 -8.46 5.58 6.22
C ALA A 18 -8.25 7.07 6.51
N GLU A 19 -8.50 7.52 7.74
CA GLU A 19 -8.18 8.89 8.16
C GLU A 19 -6.67 9.10 8.33
N TYR A 20 -5.92 8.07 8.75
CA TYR A 20 -4.53 8.17 9.21
C TYR A 20 -3.52 7.50 8.27
N LEU A 21 -3.90 6.39 7.64
CA LEU A 21 -3.00 5.58 6.81
C LEU A 21 -3.23 5.82 5.32
N HIS A 22 -2.18 5.63 4.53
CA HIS A 22 -2.27 5.66 3.07
C HIS A 22 -3.08 4.47 2.53
N ASP A 23 -2.77 3.26 3.02
CA ASP A 23 -3.61 2.08 2.84
C ASP A 23 -4.27 1.74 4.19
N PRO A 24 -5.60 1.87 4.31
CA PRO A 24 -6.29 1.56 5.56
C PRO A 24 -6.19 0.08 5.96
N GLY A 25 -5.97 -0.83 5.00
CA GLY A 25 -5.77 -2.26 5.26
C GLY A 25 -4.49 -2.56 6.03
N ASP A 26 -3.52 -1.65 6.03
CA ASP A 26 -2.26 -1.80 6.75
C ASP A 26 -2.47 -1.98 8.26
N LEU A 27 -3.52 -1.37 8.83
CA LEU A 27 -3.82 -1.53 10.25
C LEU A 27 -4.28 -2.95 10.58
N VAL A 28 -5.02 -3.60 9.67
CA VAL A 28 -5.44 -5.01 9.82
C VAL A 28 -4.26 -5.95 9.57
N LEU A 29 -3.38 -5.60 8.64
CA LEU A 29 -2.22 -6.43 8.28
C LEU A 29 -1.11 -6.41 9.34
N PHE A 30 -0.83 -5.25 9.93
CA PHE A 30 0.27 -5.08 10.89
C PHE A 30 -0.18 -4.99 12.35
N GLY A 31 -1.44 -4.63 12.59
CA GLY A 31 -2.03 -4.61 13.93
C GLY A 31 -2.65 -5.93 14.33
N ARG A 32 -3.14 -6.00 15.58
CA ARG A 32 -4.03 -7.07 16.03
C ARG A 32 -5.43 -6.49 16.22
N LEU A 33 -6.44 -7.17 15.68
CA LEU A 33 -7.83 -6.74 15.78
C LEU A 33 -8.25 -6.54 17.25
N SER A 34 -7.79 -7.40 18.16
CA SER A 34 -8.07 -7.31 19.60
C SER A 34 -7.67 -5.97 20.22
N ASP A 35 -6.61 -5.34 19.71
CA ASP A 35 -6.03 -4.14 20.32
C ASP A 35 -6.89 -2.90 20.04
N VAL A 36 -7.81 -3.01 19.08
CA VAL A 36 -8.72 -1.95 18.67
C VAL A 36 -10.19 -2.23 19.02
N LEU A 37 -10.47 -3.30 19.76
CA LEU A 37 -11.82 -3.57 20.27
C LEU A 37 -12.00 -2.99 21.68
N ASN A 38 -13.21 -2.56 22.01
CA ASN A 38 -13.64 -2.27 23.36
C ASN A 38 -14.06 -3.55 24.11
N ASP A 39 -14.47 -3.39 25.37
CA ASP A 39 -14.86 -4.53 26.22
C ASP A 39 -16.11 -5.27 25.72
N ASP A 40 -16.94 -4.60 24.91
CA ASP A 40 -18.10 -5.17 24.23
C ASP A 40 -17.75 -5.90 22.93
N GLY A 41 -16.46 -5.94 22.54
CA GLY A 41 -15.99 -6.53 21.29
C GLY A 41 -16.32 -5.68 20.05
N MET A 42 -16.67 -4.41 20.23
CA MET A 42 -16.90 -3.46 19.14
C MET A 42 -15.64 -2.64 18.86
N VAL A 43 -15.48 -2.18 17.62
CA VAL A 43 -14.32 -1.38 17.23
C VAL A 43 -14.34 -0.03 17.97
N ASP A 44 -13.25 0.31 18.65
CA ASP A 44 -13.06 1.55 19.38
C ASP A 44 -12.25 2.55 18.52
N PRO A 45 -12.85 3.67 18.09
CA PRO A 45 -12.17 4.68 17.27
C PRO A 45 -10.92 5.27 17.95
N THR A 46 -10.94 5.39 19.28
CA THR A 46 -9.81 5.96 20.04
C THR A 46 -8.63 5.01 19.98
N LYS A 47 -8.87 3.71 20.14
CA LYS A 47 -7.81 2.69 20.03
C LYS A 47 -7.28 2.58 18.60
N VAL A 48 -8.16 2.63 17.58
CA VAL A 48 -7.74 2.66 16.17
C VAL A 48 -6.78 3.82 15.91
N LYS A 49 -7.11 5.02 16.39
CA LYS A 49 -6.25 6.20 16.26
C LYS A 49 -4.89 6.00 16.94
N THR A 50 -4.88 5.48 18.16
CA THR A 50 -3.63 5.22 18.91
C THR A 50 -2.75 4.22 18.19
N VAL A 51 -3.31 3.08 17.78
CA VAL A 51 -2.57 2.03 17.06
C VAL A 51 -2.08 2.54 15.70
N ALA A 52 -2.88 3.33 14.98
CA ALA A 52 -2.45 3.95 13.73
C ALA A 52 -1.28 4.92 13.95
N ALA A 53 -1.30 5.72 15.02
CA ALA A 53 -0.23 6.64 15.35
C ALA A 53 1.07 5.90 15.71
N GLU A 54 0.98 4.80 16.48
CA GLU A 54 2.13 3.95 16.81
C GLU A 54 2.71 3.30 15.55
N LEU A 55 1.86 2.79 14.66
CA LEU A 55 2.28 2.20 13.39
C LEU A 55 2.98 3.23 12.50
N ILE A 56 2.46 4.45 12.42
CA ILE A 56 3.08 5.57 11.70
C ILE A 56 4.42 5.95 12.34
N ALA A 57 4.51 5.97 13.67
CA ALA A 57 5.77 6.27 14.36
C ALA A 57 6.85 5.22 14.05
N ALA A 58 6.47 3.94 14.00
CA ALA A 58 7.37 2.86 13.61
C ALA A 58 7.69 2.86 12.10
N ARG A 59 6.73 3.31 11.27
CA ARG A 59 6.81 3.28 9.80
C ARG A 59 6.21 4.56 9.20
N PRO A 60 6.99 5.66 9.14
CA PRO A 60 6.49 6.94 8.65
C PRO A 60 5.94 6.92 7.22
N GLY A 61 6.39 5.97 6.39
CA GLY A 61 5.92 5.78 5.01
C GLY A 61 4.48 5.29 4.89
N LEU A 62 3.85 4.83 5.98
CA LEU A 62 2.45 4.39 5.98
C LEU A 62 1.47 5.53 6.25
N ALA A 63 1.96 6.70 6.69
CA ALA A 63 1.11 7.86 6.94
C ALA A 63 0.37 8.28 5.67
N LYS A 64 -0.87 8.72 5.84
CA LYS A 64 -1.66 9.28 4.74
C LYS A 64 -0.94 10.46 4.11
N GLY A 65 -0.75 10.39 2.80
CA GLY A 65 -0.02 11.41 2.05
C GLY A 65 1.49 11.40 2.27
N ALA A 66 2.06 10.33 2.85
CA ALA A 66 3.50 10.14 2.89
C ALA A 66 4.07 10.25 1.48
N ALA A 67 5.09 11.10 1.31
CA ALA A 67 5.75 11.26 0.04
C ALA A 67 6.39 9.93 -0.34
N VAL A 68 5.92 9.31 -1.43
CA VAL A 68 6.64 8.19 -2.04
C VAL A 68 7.95 8.78 -2.55
N PRO A 69 9.12 8.38 -2.03
CA PRO A 69 10.37 8.81 -2.64
C PRO A 69 10.33 8.35 -4.08
N SER A 70 10.32 9.31 -5.02
CA SER A 70 10.33 9.01 -6.44
C SER A 70 11.57 8.15 -6.69
N ARG A 71 11.37 6.86 -6.90
CA ARG A 71 12.44 5.99 -7.36
C ARG A 71 12.77 6.51 -8.75
N SER A 72 13.88 7.24 -8.88
CA SER A 72 14.41 7.63 -10.18
C SER A 72 14.84 6.35 -10.90
N PHE A 73 13.89 5.68 -11.53
CA PHE A 73 14.15 4.62 -12.48
C PHE A 73 14.67 5.30 -13.75
N GLY A 74 15.99 5.49 -13.81
CA GLY A 74 16.68 5.91 -15.02
C GLY A 74 16.96 7.41 -15.14
N GLN A 75 17.94 7.90 -14.39
CA GLN A 75 18.91 8.85 -14.97
C GLN A 75 20.15 8.08 -15.41
N GLY A 76 19.94 7.04 -16.23
CA GLY A 76 20.98 6.67 -17.17
C GLY A 76 21.13 7.85 -18.12
N ARG A 77 22.31 8.48 -18.16
CA ARG A 77 22.67 9.39 -19.25
C ARG A 77 22.26 8.72 -20.55
N GLN A 78 21.32 9.31 -21.29
CA GLN A 78 21.16 8.96 -22.69
C GLN A 78 22.48 9.37 -23.37
N MET A 79 23.44 8.44 -23.41
CA MET A 79 24.45 8.50 -24.46
C MET A 79 23.65 8.41 -25.76
N SER A 80 23.81 9.42 -26.61
CA SER A 80 23.35 9.38 -27.99
C SER A 80 23.93 8.12 -28.62
N VAL A 81 23.12 7.06 -28.67
CA VAL A 81 23.41 5.86 -29.46
C VAL A 81 23.27 6.31 -30.90
N ASP A 82 24.43 6.49 -31.54
CA ASP A 82 24.54 6.48 -32.99
C ASP A 82 23.77 5.25 -33.50
N GLN A 83 22.68 5.48 -34.25
CA GLN A 83 21.85 4.42 -34.84
C GLN A 83 22.63 3.73 -35.97
N GLY A 84 23.65 2.97 -35.60
CA GLY A 84 24.35 2.04 -36.47
C GLY A 84 23.72 0.66 -36.40
N SER A 85 22.95 0.31 -37.43
CA SER A 85 22.79 -1.05 -37.99
C SER A 85 22.52 -2.24 -37.03
N GLY A 86 21.29 -2.78 -37.09
CA GLY A 86 21.08 -4.23 -36.91
C GLY A 86 19.76 -4.65 -36.26
N ILE A 87 18.80 -5.04 -37.11
CA ILE A 87 17.58 -5.82 -36.79
C ILE A 87 16.60 -5.10 -35.83
N THR A 88 15.55 -4.52 -36.41
CA THR A 88 14.39 -4.08 -35.63
C THR A 88 13.42 -5.24 -35.43
N TRP A 89 12.66 -5.23 -34.33
CA TRP A 89 11.60 -6.22 -34.05
C TRP A 89 10.56 -6.33 -35.19
N GLY A 90 10.41 -5.27 -35.99
CA GLY A 90 9.56 -5.31 -37.19
C GLY A 90 10.11 -6.20 -38.32
N ALA A 91 11.41 -6.47 -38.36
CA ALA A 91 12.01 -7.44 -39.29
C ALA A 91 11.74 -8.89 -38.85
N VAL A 92 11.75 -9.15 -37.54
CA VAL A 92 11.46 -10.48 -36.97
C VAL A 92 10.00 -10.89 -37.17
N LEU A 93 9.07 -9.95 -37.03
CA LEU A 93 7.63 -10.23 -37.15
C LEU A 93 7.13 -10.43 -38.60
N ARG A 94 7.92 -10.06 -39.61
CA ARG A 94 7.55 -10.17 -41.03
C ARG A 94 8.21 -11.34 -41.78
N GLY A 95 9.07 -12.10 -41.10
CA GLY A 95 9.86 -13.16 -41.74
C GLY A 95 9.27 -14.57 -41.69
N HIS A 96 7.97 -14.72 -41.49
CA HIS A 96 7.34 -16.04 -41.42
C HIS A 96 6.16 -16.15 -42.41
N ASP A 97 6.50 -16.22 -43.70
CA ASP A 97 5.72 -16.87 -44.76
C ASP A 97 6.69 -17.43 -45.81
#